data_AF-A0A7X2MH30-F1
#
_entry.id   AF-A0A7X2MH30-F1
#
_cell.length_a   1.000
_cell.length_b   1.000
_cell.length_c   1.000
_cell.angle_alpha   90.00
_cell.angle_beta   90.00
_cell.angle_gamma   90.00
#
_symmetry.space_group_name_H-M   'P 1'
#
loop_
_entity.id
_entity.type
_entity.pdbx_description
1 polymer ?
#
loop_
_entity_poly.entity_id
_entity_poly.type
_entity_poly.pdbx_seq_one_letter_code
_entity_poly.pdbx_strand_id
1 'polypeptide(L)'
;TTTYSIYIVLSKSAVAYGKKEYLPDSQKKKAAKVLSDNLNISYKRVLQILNPKDKNTYQVELGNVGKNISLETKKKIDSYHLTGIKFTPSQSRLYPNGVFASHLIGLAESEDKKLVGIMGLEKVFNKQLSGRDGINNTATDSYGVQLPGSSKKKRSVQNGDDIYTTLDPKIQTALENLLTQKQKKFKAASINAVVMDSHTGKIVAASQRPTFDAQTKEG
;
A
#
# COMPACT_ATOMS: atom_id res chain seq x y z
N THR A 1 0.72 -3.29 8.84
CA THR A 1 2.18 -3.07 8.67
C THR A 1 2.41 -1.68 8.11
N THR A 2 3.63 -1.15 8.18
CA THR A 2 3.96 0.16 7.60
C THR A 2 4.63 -0.04 6.25
N THR A 3 4.07 0.55 5.21
CA THR A 3 4.72 0.68 3.90
C THR A 3 5.05 2.14 3.65
N TYR A 4 5.72 2.44 2.55
CA TYR A 4 6.12 3.78 2.19
C TYR A 4 5.65 4.13 0.78
N SER A 5 5.29 5.40 0.59
CA SER A 5 5.12 5.99 -0.73
C SER A 5 6.29 6.90 -1.03
N ILE A 6 6.93 6.72 -2.18
CA ILE A 6 8.08 7.51 -2.62
C ILE A 6 7.62 8.73 -3.43
N TYR A 7 8.24 9.86 -3.16
CA TYR A 7 8.13 11.07 -3.96
C TYR A 7 9.51 11.70 -4.13
N ILE A 8 9.71 12.40 -5.24
CA ILE A 8 10.99 12.99 -5.60
C ILE A 8 10.79 14.49 -5.77
N VAL A 9 11.49 15.27 -4.95
CA VAL A 9 11.49 16.74 -5.01
C VAL A 9 12.42 17.19 -6.14
N LEU A 10 11.92 17.99 -7.07
CA LEU A 10 12.67 18.50 -8.21
C LEU A 10 12.96 20.01 -8.10
N SER A 11 12.15 20.76 -7.35
CA SER A 11 12.31 22.21 -7.25
C SER A 11 13.60 22.59 -6.52
N LYS A 12 14.40 23.45 -7.16
CA LYS A 12 15.61 24.05 -6.58
C LYS A 12 15.32 24.95 -5.38
N SER A 13 14.05 25.34 -5.17
CA SER A 13 13.63 26.11 -4.00
C SER A 13 13.63 25.29 -2.70
N ALA A 14 13.65 23.95 -2.80
CA ALA A 14 13.71 23.08 -1.63
C ALA A 14 15.13 23.06 -1.07
N VAL A 15 15.43 23.99 -0.17
CA VAL A 15 16.70 24.10 0.55
C VAL A 15 16.40 24.25 2.04
N ALA A 16 17.01 23.41 2.87
CA ALA A 16 16.88 23.47 4.32
C ALA A 16 18.27 23.54 4.95
N TYR A 17 18.50 24.52 5.83
CA TYR A 17 19.79 24.71 6.52
C TYR A 17 21.01 24.71 5.57
N GLY A 18 20.87 25.35 4.40
CA GLY A 18 21.92 25.41 3.37
C GLY A 18 22.15 24.09 2.62
N LYS A 19 21.39 23.02 2.90
CA LYS A 19 21.46 21.74 2.20
C LYS A 19 20.36 21.64 1.14
N LYS A 20 20.72 21.04 0.00
CA LYS A 20 19.78 20.75 -1.09
C LYS A 20 18.81 19.66 -0.61
N GLU A 21 17.51 19.92 -0.70
CA GLU A 21 16.45 18.96 -0.40
C GLU A 21 15.73 18.47 -1.68
N TYR A 22 16.29 18.80 -2.85
CA TYR A 22 15.82 18.39 -4.17
C TYR A 22 16.83 17.48 -4.87
N LEU A 23 16.36 16.72 -5.86
CA LEU A 23 17.19 15.85 -6.69
C LEU A 23 17.95 16.68 -7.72
N PRO A 24 19.29 16.79 -7.64
CA PRO A 24 20.07 17.54 -8.62
C PRO A 24 20.05 16.88 -10.00
N ASP A 25 20.12 17.68 -11.07
CA ASP A 25 20.16 17.17 -12.44
C ASP A 25 21.31 16.17 -12.67
N SER A 26 22.45 16.39 -12.00
CA SER A 26 23.61 15.47 -12.05
C SER A 26 23.32 14.09 -11.46
N GLN A 27 22.36 13.97 -10.53
CA GLN A 27 21.99 12.71 -9.91
C GLN A 27 20.84 12.00 -10.62
N LYS A 28 20.11 12.66 -11.53
CA LYS A 28 18.91 12.09 -12.18
C LYS A 28 19.14 10.74 -12.85
N LYS A 29 20.27 10.55 -13.55
CA LYS A 29 20.61 9.27 -14.19
C LYS A 29 20.84 8.17 -13.15
N LYS A 30 21.60 8.48 -12.09
CA LYS A 30 21.85 7.54 -10.99
C LYS A 30 20.56 7.19 -10.25
N ALA A 31 19.73 8.19 -9.94
CA ALA A 31 18.42 8.01 -9.33
C ALA A 31 17.50 7.14 -10.19
N ALA A 32 17.44 7.39 -11.50
CA ALA A 32 16.65 6.56 -12.39
C ALA A 32 17.08 5.10 -12.39
N LYS A 33 18.39 4.81 -12.34
CA LYS A 33 18.91 3.44 -12.24
C LYS A 33 18.56 2.77 -10.92
N VAL A 34 18.81 3.44 -9.81
CA VAL A 34 18.50 2.91 -8.46
C VAL A 34 17.00 2.62 -8.34
N LEU A 35 16.15 3.55 -8.79
CA LEU A 35 14.71 3.38 -8.73
C LEU A 35 14.22 2.26 -9.66
N SER A 36 14.77 2.12 -10.86
CA SER A 36 14.39 1.02 -11.77
C SER A 36 14.81 -0.36 -11.29
N ASP A 37 15.93 -0.44 -10.57
CA ASP A 37 16.45 -1.72 -10.08
C ASP A 37 15.69 -2.22 -8.85
N ASN A 38 15.09 -1.30 -8.08
CA ASN A 38 14.45 -1.61 -6.80
C ASN A 38 12.92 -1.56 -6.86
N LEU A 39 12.36 -0.82 -7.82
CA LEU A 39 10.92 -0.68 -8.05
C LEU A 39 10.69 -1.19 -9.47
N ASN A 40 9.71 -2.06 -9.68
CA ASN A 40 9.44 -2.73 -10.96
C ASN A 40 8.98 -1.74 -12.07
N ILE A 41 9.87 -0.83 -12.48
CA ILE A 41 9.64 0.27 -13.41
C ILE A 41 10.87 0.43 -14.31
N SER A 42 10.64 0.66 -15.60
CA SER A 42 11.75 0.81 -16.54
C SER A 42 12.54 2.10 -16.30
N TYR A 43 13.87 2.03 -16.46
CA TYR A 43 14.76 3.19 -16.39
C TYR A 43 14.28 4.37 -17.25
N LYS A 44 13.85 4.09 -18.48
CA LYS A 44 13.31 5.09 -19.42
C LYS A 44 12.09 5.80 -18.83
N ARG A 45 11.17 5.05 -18.20
CA ARG A 45 9.98 5.62 -17.58
C ARG A 45 10.33 6.49 -16.39
N VAL A 46 11.26 6.05 -15.53
CA VAL A 46 11.72 6.86 -14.39
C VAL A 46 12.35 8.16 -14.88
N LEU A 47 13.24 8.12 -15.88
CA LEU A 47 13.83 9.34 -16.45
C LEU A 47 12.78 10.31 -17.01
N GLN A 48 11.72 9.81 -17.65
CA GLN A 48 10.63 10.66 -18.11
C GLN A 48 9.91 11.36 -16.95
N ILE A 49 9.65 10.62 -15.86
CA ILE A 49 9.01 11.19 -14.66
C ILE A 49 9.91 12.23 -13.98
N LEU A 50 11.22 11.98 -13.90
CA LEU A 50 12.19 12.92 -13.34
C LEU A 50 12.44 14.17 -14.21
N ASN A 51 11.92 14.21 -15.43
CA ASN A 51 12.03 15.35 -16.34
C ASN A 51 10.62 15.75 -16.85
N PRO A 52 9.79 16.32 -15.97
CA PRO A 52 8.45 16.77 -16.35
C PRO A 52 8.51 17.88 -17.41
N LYS A 53 7.45 17.98 -18.23
CA LYS A 53 7.33 19.05 -19.24
C LYS A 53 7.29 20.43 -18.59
N ASP A 54 6.59 20.55 -17.46
CA ASP A 54 6.58 21.75 -16.65
C ASP A 54 7.82 21.81 -15.76
N LYS A 55 8.69 22.80 -16.02
CA LYS A 55 9.93 23.01 -15.26
C LYS A 55 9.69 23.56 -13.86
N ASN A 56 8.48 24.02 -13.55
CA ASN A 56 8.09 24.52 -12.22
C ASN A 56 7.52 23.41 -11.32
N THR A 57 7.50 22.16 -11.78
CA THR A 57 7.02 21.02 -10.99
C THR A 57 7.84 20.87 -9.71
N TYR A 58 7.18 20.98 -8.55
CA TYR A 58 7.84 20.90 -7.25
C TYR A 58 8.34 19.49 -6.93
N GLN A 59 7.46 18.50 -7.10
CA GLN A 59 7.75 17.10 -6.84
C GLN A 59 7.05 16.20 -7.87
N VAL A 60 7.56 14.99 -8.02
CA VAL A 60 6.97 13.93 -8.85
C VAL A 60 6.84 12.64 -8.06
N GLU A 61 5.86 11.83 -8.45
CA GLU A 61 5.62 10.50 -7.88
C GLU A 61 5.77 9.44 -8.97
N LEU A 62 6.03 8.19 -8.57
CA LEU A 62 6.20 7.07 -9.51
C LEU A 62 4.89 6.34 -9.81
N GLY A 63 3.74 6.88 -9.39
CA GLY A 63 2.44 6.20 -9.50
C GLY A 63 2.38 4.95 -8.62
N ASN A 64 1.66 3.91 -9.06
CA ASN A 64 1.40 2.72 -8.25
C ASN A 64 2.67 1.96 -7.84
N VAL A 65 3.70 1.92 -8.69
CA VAL A 65 5.00 1.28 -8.35
C VAL A 65 5.78 2.05 -7.28
N GLY A 66 5.42 3.31 -7.05
CA GLY A 66 5.99 4.14 -5.98
C GLY A 66 5.25 4.00 -4.66
N LYS A 67 4.15 3.24 -4.60
CA LYS A 67 3.36 2.99 -3.40
C LYS A 67 3.71 1.62 -2.82
N ASN A 68 3.30 1.37 -1.58
CA ASN A 68 3.47 0.08 -0.89
C ASN A 68 4.93 -0.42 -0.81
N ILE A 69 5.90 0.50 -0.77
CA ILE A 69 7.33 0.16 -0.68
C ILE A 69 7.62 -0.42 0.70
N SER A 70 8.31 -1.56 0.76
CA SER A 70 8.71 -2.19 2.02
C SER A 70 9.79 -1.38 2.75
N LEU A 71 9.92 -1.58 4.07
CA LEU A 71 11.01 -0.97 4.84
C LEU A 71 12.40 -1.39 4.31
N GLU A 72 12.52 -2.63 3.82
CA GLU A 72 13.76 -3.14 3.25
C GLU A 72 14.12 -2.40 1.95
N THR A 73 13.18 -2.30 1.01
CA THR A 73 13.40 -1.57 -0.25
C THR A 73 13.68 -0.10 0.01
N LYS A 74 12.97 0.51 0.97
CA LYS A 74 13.26 1.88 1.41
C LYS A 74 14.71 2.02 1.88
N LYS A 75 15.16 1.15 2.80
CA LYS A 75 16.54 1.17 3.31
C LYS A 75 17.58 0.96 2.21
N LYS A 76 17.28 0.09 1.23
CA LYS A 76 18.13 -0.11 0.05
C LYS A 76 18.24 1.15 -0.80
N ILE A 77 17.14 1.87 -1.04
CA ILE A 77 17.17 3.12 -1.81
C ILE A 77 17.90 4.23 -1.02
N ASP A 78 17.63 4.35 0.29
CA ASP A 78 18.25 5.34 1.18
C ASP A 78 19.78 5.18 1.26
N SER A 79 20.31 3.95 1.16
CA SER A 79 21.76 3.68 1.23
C SER A 79 22.57 4.25 0.05
N TYR A 80 21.92 4.61 -1.06
CA TYR A 80 22.57 5.28 -2.19
C TYR A 80 22.78 6.78 -1.97
N HIS A 81 22.28 7.32 -0.84
CA HIS A 81 22.42 8.72 -0.42
C HIS A 81 21.99 9.73 -1.50
N LEU A 82 20.93 9.40 -2.24
CA LEU A 82 20.38 10.26 -3.28
C LEU A 82 19.57 11.39 -2.66
N THR A 83 19.86 12.62 -3.05
CA THR A 83 19.20 13.81 -2.52
C THR A 83 17.81 13.97 -3.16
N GLY A 84 16.85 14.50 -2.39
CA GLY A 84 15.49 14.80 -2.89
C GLY A 84 14.57 13.60 -3.09
N ILE A 85 15.03 12.37 -2.86
CA ILE A 85 14.16 11.19 -2.75
C ILE A 85 13.63 11.13 -1.32
N LYS A 86 12.31 11.11 -1.17
CA LYS A 86 11.64 11.13 0.12
C LYS A 86 10.57 10.05 0.19
N PHE A 87 10.25 9.64 1.40
CA PHE A 87 9.29 8.59 1.68
C PHE A 87 8.28 9.07 2.70
N THR A 88 7.00 8.88 2.40
CA THR A 88 5.91 9.10 3.37
C THR A 88 5.46 7.73 3.89
N PRO A 89 5.46 7.50 5.21
CA PRO A 89 4.90 6.28 5.76
C PRO A 89 3.40 6.21 5.46
N SER A 90 2.95 5.01 5.13
CA SER A 90 1.56 4.67 4.88
C SER A 90 1.21 3.42 5.67
N GLN A 91 -0.02 3.36 6.17
CA GLN A 91 -0.54 2.09 6.68
C GLN A 91 -0.81 1.15 5.51
N SER A 92 -0.53 -0.14 5.72
CA SER A 92 -0.83 -1.21 4.78
C SER A 92 -1.40 -2.41 5.50
N ARG A 93 -2.28 -3.13 4.78
CA ARG A 93 -2.74 -4.46 5.16
C ARG A 93 -1.72 -5.51 4.74
N LEU A 94 -1.69 -6.63 5.46
CA LEU A 94 -0.93 -7.83 5.13
C LEU A 94 -1.91 -8.98 4.96
N TYR A 95 -1.83 -9.69 3.83
CA TYR A 95 -2.65 -10.87 3.53
C TYR A 95 -1.75 -12.11 3.48
N PRO A 96 -1.50 -12.79 4.62
CA PRO A 96 -0.46 -13.83 4.70
C PRO A 96 -0.81 -15.11 3.94
N ASN A 97 -2.09 -15.33 3.62
CA ASN A 97 -2.57 -16.58 3.04
C ASN A 97 -2.74 -16.54 1.51
N GLY A 98 -2.14 -15.55 0.85
CA GLY A 98 -2.14 -15.40 -0.61
C GLY A 98 -3.55 -15.43 -1.21
N VAL A 99 -3.82 -16.39 -2.10
CA VAL A 99 -5.11 -16.53 -2.80
C VAL A 99 -6.27 -17.05 -1.93
N PHE A 100 -6.00 -17.49 -0.70
CA PHE A 100 -7.00 -18.08 0.20
C PHE A 100 -8.16 -17.11 0.45
N ALA A 101 -9.36 -17.45 -0.04
CA ALA A 101 -10.57 -16.66 0.11
C ALA A 101 -10.40 -15.18 -0.29
N SER A 102 -9.47 -14.87 -1.20
CA SER A 102 -9.03 -13.48 -1.48
C SER A 102 -10.16 -12.57 -1.91
N HIS A 103 -11.11 -13.09 -2.68
CA HIS A 103 -12.31 -12.37 -3.09
C HIS A 103 -13.27 -12.07 -1.94
N LEU A 104 -13.44 -13.03 -1.02
CA LEU A 104 -14.31 -12.87 0.14
C LEU A 104 -13.67 -11.89 1.13
N ILE A 105 -12.42 -12.14 1.55
CA ILE A 105 -11.68 -11.25 2.45
C ILE A 105 -11.58 -9.85 1.84
N GLY A 106 -11.21 -9.80 0.57
CA GLY A 106 -11.08 -8.58 -0.19
C GLY A 106 -9.72 -7.92 -0.09
N LEU A 107 -9.70 -6.62 -0.31
CA LEU A 107 -8.51 -5.80 -0.38
C LEU A 107 -8.81 -4.43 0.23
N ALA A 108 -7.80 -3.86 0.87
CA ALA A 108 -7.77 -2.51 1.38
C ALA A 108 -6.56 -1.79 0.78
N GLU A 109 -6.74 -0.53 0.43
CA GLU A 109 -5.70 0.32 -0.15
C GLU A 109 -5.53 1.59 0.67
N SER A 110 -4.36 2.21 0.54
CA SER A 110 -4.19 3.54 1.12
C SER A 110 -4.73 4.60 0.18
N GLU A 111 -5.76 5.30 0.63
CA GLU A 111 -6.37 6.46 -0.01
C GLU A 111 -6.26 7.65 0.95
N ASP A 112 -5.73 8.79 0.49
CA ASP A 112 -5.54 10.00 1.30
C ASP A 112 -4.88 9.76 2.68
N LYS A 113 -3.86 8.89 2.71
CA LYS A 113 -3.12 8.48 3.92
C LYS A 113 -3.94 7.68 4.94
N LYS A 114 -5.12 7.20 4.56
CA LYS A 114 -5.97 6.29 5.34
C LYS A 114 -6.04 4.94 4.66
N LEU A 115 -6.19 3.88 5.44
CA LEU A 115 -6.42 2.54 4.90
C LEU A 115 -7.93 2.36 4.70
N VAL A 116 -8.35 2.10 3.46
CA VAL A 116 -9.76 1.98 3.06
C VAL A 116 -9.98 0.64 2.38
N GLY A 117 -10.96 -0.13 2.87
CA GLY A 117 -11.41 -1.37 2.24
C GLY A 117 -12.12 -1.11 0.91
N ILE A 118 -11.59 -1.66 -0.19
CA ILE A 118 -12.09 -1.42 -1.55
C ILE A 118 -12.92 -2.57 -2.12
N MET A 119 -12.81 -3.78 -1.54
CA MET A 119 -13.65 -4.93 -1.89
C MET A 119 -13.80 -5.92 -0.72
N GLY A 120 -14.70 -6.90 -0.87
CA GLY A 120 -14.89 -8.00 0.10
C GLY A 120 -15.28 -7.52 1.50
N LEU A 121 -14.92 -8.32 2.50
CA LEU A 121 -15.15 -8.01 3.92
C LEU A 121 -14.40 -6.76 4.37
N GLU A 122 -13.22 -6.47 3.82
CA GLU A 122 -12.49 -5.22 4.07
C GLU A 122 -13.37 -4.00 3.76
N LYS A 123 -14.10 -4.01 2.63
CA LYS A 123 -15.03 -2.92 2.28
C LYS A 123 -16.29 -2.93 3.14
N VAL A 124 -16.90 -4.10 3.32
CA VAL A 124 -18.17 -4.24 4.06
C VAL A 124 -18.01 -3.78 5.51
N PHE A 125 -16.90 -4.15 6.15
CA PHE A 125 -16.59 -3.82 7.54
C PHE A 125 -15.62 -2.65 7.69
N ASN A 126 -15.42 -1.84 6.64
CA ASN A 126 -14.46 -0.74 6.67
C ASN A 126 -14.69 0.19 7.88
N LYS A 127 -15.95 0.49 8.22
CA LYS A 127 -16.28 1.34 9.38
C LYS A 127 -15.80 0.76 10.71
N GLN A 128 -15.94 -0.56 10.89
CA GLN A 128 -15.51 -1.27 12.08
C GLN A 128 -13.98 -1.38 12.11
N LEU A 129 -13.37 -1.72 10.96
CA LEU A 129 -11.94 -1.96 10.82
C LEU A 129 -11.08 -0.68 10.89
N SER A 130 -11.60 0.47 10.45
CA SER A 130 -10.82 1.71 10.36
C SER A 130 -10.52 2.38 11.71
N GLY A 131 -11.33 2.13 12.75
CA GLY A 131 -11.20 2.84 14.03
C GLY A 131 -11.35 4.36 13.90
N ARG A 132 -10.66 5.12 14.77
CA ARG A 132 -10.61 6.59 14.72
C ARG A 132 -9.19 7.11 14.97
N ASP A 133 -8.66 7.84 14.00
CA ASP A 133 -7.35 8.47 14.12
C ASP A 133 -7.29 9.44 15.31
N GLY A 134 -6.18 9.39 16.04
CA GLY A 134 -5.85 10.43 17.01
C GLY A 134 -5.53 11.75 16.30
N ILE A 135 -5.66 12.87 17.02
CA ILE A 135 -5.22 14.18 16.53
C ILE A 135 -4.14 14.66 17.49
N ASN A 136 -3.00 15.07 16.95
CA ASN A 136 -1.96 15.77 17.68
C ASN A 136 -1.56 17.01 16.89
N ASN A 137 -2.32 18.10 17.07
CA ASN A 137 -1.96 19.37 16.47
C ASN A 137 -0.85 20.01 17.31
N THR A 138 0.33 20.14 16.72
CA THR A 138 1.47 20.88 17.26
C THR A 138 1.73 22.06 16.33
N ALA A 139 1.77 23.29 16.87
CA ALA A 139 2.22 24.41 16.06
C ALA A 139 3.73 24.25 15.83
N THR A 140 4.15 24.28 14.57
CA THR A 140 5.56 24.27 14.20
C THR A 140 5.92 25.59 13.54
N ASP A 141 7.16 26.03 13.69
CA ASP A 141 7.70 27.15 12.90
C ASP A 141 7.83 26.77 11.40
N SER A 142 8.30 27.70 10.57
CA SER A 142 8.55 27.47 9.14
C SER A 142 9.59 26.38 8.85
N TYR A 143 10.27 25.87 9.88
CA TYR A 143 11.31 24.85 9.80
C TYR A 143 10.88 23.52 10.43
N GLY A 144 9.62 23.39 10.88
CA GLY A 144 9.06 22.17 11.44
C GLY A 144 9.38 21.96 12.93
N VAL A 145 9.97 22.95 13.62
CA VAL A 145 10.27 22.87 15.06
C VAL A 145 9.01 23.21 15.85
N GLN A 146 8.63 22.34 16.79
CA GLN A 146 7.46 22.54 17.63
C GLN A 146 7.62 23.78 18.53
N LEU A 147 6.67 24.71 18.42
CA LEU A 147 6.64 25.92 19.22
C LEU A 147 6.24 25.61 20.68
N PRO A 148 7.00 26.10 21.68
CA PRO A 148 6.62 26.00 23.08
C PRO A 148 5.27 26.69 23.33
N GLY A 149 4.35 26.04 24.04
CA GLY A 149 3.07 26.65 24.46
C GLY A 149 1.89 26.49 23.48
N SER A 150 2.04 25.81 22.34
CA SER A 150 0.90 25.56 21.44
C SER A 150 -0.14 24.63 22.07
N SER A 151 -1.41 25.04 22.12
CA SER A 151 -2.51 24.25 22.65
C SER A 151 -2.66 22.91 21.91
N LYS A 152 -2.48 21.81 22.63
CA LYS A 152 -2.62 20.45 22.09
C LYS A 152 -4.09 20.09 22.05
N LYS A 153 -4.74 20.19 20.89
CA LYS A 153 -5.96 19.41 20.65
C LYS A 153 -5.54 17.94 20.52
N LYS A 154 -5.63 17.21 21.64
CA LYS A 154 -5.26 15.79 21.73
C LYS A 154 -6.52 14.95 21.68
N ARG A 155 -6.73 14.24 20.57
CA ARG A 155 -7.71 13.13 20.51
C ARG A 155 -6.93 11.83 20.58
N SER A 156 -7.30 10.93 21.50
CA SER A 156 -6.70 9.60 21.57
C SER A 156 -7.05 8.78 20.33
N VAL A 157 -6.11 7.93 19.90
CA VAL A 157 -6.36 6.93 18.87
C VAL A 157 -7.37 5.91 19.41
N GLN A 158 -8.32 5.50 18.58
CA GLN A 158 -9.16 4.32 18.82
C GLN A 158 -8.88 3.32 17.72
N ASN A 159 -8.46 2.11 18.10
CA ASN A 159 -8.24 1.04 17.13
C ASN A 159 -9.58 0.57 16.55
N GLY A 160 -9.54 0.01 15.34
CA GLY A 160 -10.70 -0.68 14.77
C GLY A 160 -10.99 -2.00 15.51
N ASP A 161 -12.17 -2.54 15.25
CA ASP A 161 -12.62 -3.82 15.80
C ASP A 161 -11.99 -5.00 15.05
N ASP A 162 -11.91 -6.14 15.72
CA ASP A 162 -11.53 -7.42 15.12
C ASP A 162 -12.74 -8.10 14.47
N ILE A 163 -12.54 -8.66 13.27
CA ILE A 163 -13.57 -9.41 12.53
C ILE A 163 -13.15 -10.87 12.44
N TYR A 164 -14.00 -11.75 12.98
CA TYR A 164 -13.83 -13.20 12.91
C TYR A 164 -14.75 -13.78 11.84
N THR A 165 -14.19 -14.47 10.87
CA THR A 165 -14.98 -15.16 9.83
C THR A 165 -15.43 -16.53 10.30
N THR A 166 -16.43 -17.07 9.62
CA THR A 166 -16.91 -18.44 9.84
C THR A 166 -16.14 -19.48 9.03
N LEU A 167 -15.10 -19.07 8.30
CA LEU A 167 -14.34 -19.94 7.41
C LEU A 167 -13.60 -21.01 8.22
N ASP A 168 -13.76 -22.26 7.82
CA ASP A 168 -12.92 -23.34 8.29
C ASP A 168 -11.66 -23.40 7.40
N PRO A 169 -10.44 -23.20 7.95
CA PRO A 169 -9.22 -23.17 7.15
C PRO A 169 -8.94 -24.45 6.37
N LYS A 170 -9.35 -25.62 6.89
CA LYS A 170 -9.13 -26.91 6.22
C LYS A 170 -10.08 -27.05 5.04
N ILE A 171 -11.36 -26.75 5.25
CA ILE A 171 -12.38 -26.82 4.18
C ILE A 171 -12.08 -25.79 3.09
N GLN A 172 -11.74 -24.55 3.46
CA GLN A 172 -11.38 -23.51 2.50
C GLN A 172 -10.15 -23.91 1.69
N THR A 173 -9.08 -24.41 2.32
CA THR A 173 -7.88 -24.87 1.60
C THR A 173 -8.19 -26.01 0.63
N ALA A 174 -9.02 -26.97 1.04
CA ALA A 174 -9.46 -28.05 0.17
C ALA A 174 -10.26 -27.51 -1.04
N LEU A 175 -11.16 -26.55 -0.81
CA LEU A 175 -11.94 -25.90 -1.87
C LEU A 175 -11.04 -25.14 -2.85
N GLU A 176 -10.08 -24.35 -2.36
CA GLU A 176 -9.12 -23.62 -3.19
C GLU A 176 -8.33 -24.58 -4.11
N ASN A 177 -7.80 -25.67 -3.54
CA ASN A 177 -7.05 -26.65 -4.31
C ASN A 177 -7.91 -27.33 -5.38
N LEU A 178 -9.15 -27.68 -5.03
CA LEU A 178 -10.08 -28.30 -5.95
C LEU A 178 -10.41 -27.36 -7.11
N LEU A 179 -10.79 -26.11 -6.82
CA LEU A 179 -11.13 -25.13 -7.86
C LEU A 179 -9.96 -24.85 -8.80
N THR A 180 -8.74 -24.74 -8.26
CA THR A 180 -7.52 -24.57 -9.09
C THR A 180 -7.32 -25.75 -10.04
N GLN A 181 -7.50 -26.99 -9.57
CA GLN A 181 -7.40 -28.18 -10.43
C GLN A 181 -8.49 -28.19 -11.51
N LYS A 182 -9.73 -27.85 -11.15
CA LYS A 182 -10.88 -27.84 -12.09
C LYS A 182 -10.76 -26.73 -13.14
N GLN A 183 -10.32 -25.53 -12.76
CA GLN A 183 -10.07 -24.45 -13.71
C GLN A 183 -9.01 -24.85 -14.73
N LYS A 184 -7.89 -25.46 -14.30
CA LYS A 184 -6.84 -25.95 -15.21
C LYS A 184 -7.36 -27.05 -16.14
N LYS A 185 -8.11 -28.01 -15.61
CA LYS A 185 -8.63 -29.15 -16.38
C LYS A 185 -9.65 -28.71 -17.43
N PHE A 186 -10.60 -27.86 -17.06
CA PHE A 186 -11.72 -27.50 -17.92
C PHE A 186 -11.51 -26.19 -18.69
N LYS A 187 -10.43 -25.45 -18.40
CA LYS A 187 -10.19 -24.10 -18.93
C LYS A 187 -11.42 -23.19 -18.78
N ALA A 188 -12.13 -23.37 -17.67
CA ALA A 188 -13.36 -22.62 -17.41
C ALA A 188 -13.04 -21.13 -17.26
N ALA A 189 -13.83 -20.28 -17.91
CA ALA A 189 -13.70 -18.83 -17.80
C ALA A 189 -13.97 -18.33 -16.37
N SER A 190 -14.91 -18.97 -15.68
CA SER A 190 -15.23 -18.67 -14.29
C SER A 190 -15.69 -19.90 -13.52
N ILE A 191 -15.39 -19.97 -12.22
CA ILE A 191 -15.94 -20.98 -11.30
C ILE A 191 -16.29 -20.29 -10.00
N ASN A 192 -17.41 -20.63 -9.37
CA ASN A 192 -17.79 -20.16 -8.04
C ASN A 192 -18.19 -21.37 -7.20
N ALA A 193 -17.79 -21.38 -5.94
CA ALA A 193 -18.22 -22.41 -5.00
C ALA A 193 -18.32 -21.87 -3.58
N VAL A 194 -19.36 -22.31 -2.87
CA VAL A 194 -19.63 -21.97 -1.48
C VAL A 194 -19.96 -23.27 -0.75
N VAL A 195 -19.38 -23.45 0.43
CA VAL A 195 -19.68 -24.53 1.36
C VAL A 195 -20.29 -23.92 2.60
N MET A 196 -21.46 -24.42 2.97
CA MET A 196 -22.24 -23.95 4.10
C MET A 196 -22.50 -25.11 5.05
N ASP A 197 -22.37 -24.83 6.35
CA ASP A 197 -22.84 -25.73 7.39
C ASP A 197 -24.38 -25.76 7.37
N SER A 198 -24.97 -26.93 7.12
CA SER A 198 -26.42 -27.08 6.91
C SER A 198 -27.26 -26.86 8.16
N HIS A 199 -26.68 -26.99 9.36
CA HIS A 199 -27.40 -26.85 10.62
C HIS A 199 -27.40 -25.39 11.10
N THR A 200 -26.31 -24.66 10.85
CA THR A 200 -26.09 -23.31 11.37
C THR A 200 -26.20 -22.21 10.33
N GLY A 201 -26.18 -22.56 9.03
CA GLY A 201 -26.15 -21.60 7.93
C GLY A 201 -24.81 -20.86 7.77
N LYS A 202 -23.78 -21.23 8.54
CA LYS A 202 -22.46 -20.59 8.46
C LYS A 202 -21.79 -20.93 7.14
N ILE A 203 -21.25 -19.92 6.46
CA ILE A 203 -20.38 -20.13 5.30
C ILE A 203 -19.00 -20.56 5.82
N VAL A 204 -18.65 -21.82 5.61
CA VAL A 204 -17.38 -22.41 6.08
C VAL A 204 -16.30 -22.39 5.01
N ALA A 205 -16.68 -22.25 3.73
CA ALA A 205 -15.74 -21.95 2.66
C ALA A 205 -16.45 -21.19 1.52
N ALA A 206 -15.75 -20.27 0.86
CA ALA A 206 -16.20 -19.63 -0.36
C ALA A 206 -15.01 -19.25 -1.24
N SER A 207 -15.07 -19.57 -2.52
CA SER A 207 -13.99 -19.25 -3.45
C SER A 207 -14.50 -19.13 -4.88
N GLN A 208 -13.73 -18.42 -5.70
CA GLN A 208 -14.02 -18.23 -7.11
C GLN A 208 -12.76 -18.28 -7.97
N ARG A 209 -12.95 -18.48 -9.28
CA ARG A 209 -11.91 -18.44 -10.31
C ARG A 209 -12.33 -17.50 -11.45
N PRO A 210 -11.41 -16.72 -12.04
CA PRO A 210 -10.01 -16.55 -11.63
C PRO A 210 -9.89 -15.98 -10.20
N THR A 211 -8.77 -16.27 -9.54
CA THR A 211 -8.47 -15.76 -8.19
C THR A 211 -7.21 -14.92 -8.24
N PHE A 212 -6.97 -14.11 -7.22
CA PHE A 212 -5.75 -13.31 -7.11
C PHE A 212 -5.19 -13.40 -5.69
N ASP A 213 -3.91 -13.09 -5.54
CA ASP A 213 -3.25 -12.89 -4.27
C ASP A 213 -3.46 -11.42 -3.84
N ALA A 214 -4.11 -11.19 -2.70
CA ALA A 214 -4.42 -9.81 -2.26
C ALA A 214 -3.19 -8.99 -1.87
N GLN A 215 -2.05 -9.64 -1.57
CA GLN A 215 -0.80 -8.96 -1.26
C GLN A 215 -0.07 -8.50 -2.53
N THR A 216 -0.03 -9.32 -3.58
CA THR A 216 0.68 -8.99 -4.84
C THR A 216 -0.22 -8.43 -5.93
N LYS A 217 -1.54 -8.63 -5.81
CA LYS A 217 -2.58 -8.37 -6.81
C LYS A 217 -2.45 -9.19 -8.09
N GLU A 218 -1.64 -10.25 -8.06
CA GLU A 218 -1.44 -11.16 -9.20
C GLU A 218 -2.47 -12.29 -9.16
N GLY A 219 -2.97 -12.70 -10.33
CA GLY A 219 -3.99 -13.74 -10.49
C GLY A 219 -4.08 -14.29 -11.90
#